data_AF-A0A8J2MJN0-F1
#
_entry.id   AF-A0A8J2MJN0-F1
#
_cell.length_a   1.000
_cell.length_b   1.000
_cell.length_c   1.000
_cell.angle_alpha   90.00
_cell.angle_beta   90.00
_cell.angle_gamma   90.00
#
_symmetry.space_group_name_H-M   'P 1'
#
loop_
_entity.id
_entity.type
_entity.pdbx_description
1 polymer ?
#
loop_
_entity_poly.entity_id
_entity_poly.type
_entity_poly.pdbx_seq_one_letter_code
_entity_poly.pdbx_strand_id
1 'polypeptide(L)'
;MDQKIKCSLIIAGAIVIAGTAIWCIWSLLKEDPETKRKLRKELNEIVEKASALAVDTFITTKSNEFINDKSLFEVMILGVSVFIYENDIRTEKDNLKRNRSNTNQAMIDRVEDTVAYNKAYAKANDAIVKKAKEIAEELISIKIREKVSWQSEKAAKSATDDAVYKLVEQGSSVEKTAKDEISKNAKKAAEKVVKRIISDTVLSTIKSAVQTEGYIALQCKLDDIKIQIIHDVILNEANLGK
;
A
#
# COMPACT_ATOMS: atom_id res chain seq x y z
N MET A 1 40.86 -59.13 0.04
CA MET A 1 40.64 -57.67 0.11
C MET A 1 39.35 -57.45 0.87
N ASP A 2 39.45 -56.90 2.08
CA ASP A 2 38.40 -56.90 3.10
C ASP A 2 37.13 -56.16 2.61
N GLN A 3 35.95 -56.73 2.84
CA GLN A 3 34.66 -56.25 2.34
C GLN A 3 34.36 -54.81 2.79
N LYS A 4 34.91 -54.45 3.96
CA LYS A 4 34.85 -53.10 4.54
C LYS A 4 35.60 -52.05 3.72
N ILE A 5 36.73 -52.41 3.09
CA ILE A 5 37.53 -51.49 2.25
C ILE A 5 36.84 -51.21 0.91
N LYS A 6 36.13 -52.20 0.35
CA LYS A 6 35.33 -52.01 -0.87
C LYS A 6 34.13 -51.08 -0.62
N CYS A 7 33.41 -51.24 0.49
CA CYS A 7 32.30 -50.35 0.85
C CYS A 7 32.76 -48.91 1.13
N SER A 8 33.90 -48.71 1.81
CA SER A 8 34.41 -47.36 2.08
C SER A 8 34.85 -46.63 0.80
N LEU A 9 35.42 -47.35 -0.18
CA LEU A 9 35.78 -46.79 -1.49
C LEU A 9 34.56 -46.43 -2.35
N ILE A 10 33.48 -47.23 -2.28
CA ILE A 10 32.23 -46.95 -2.99
C ILE A 10 31.52 -45.72 -2.39
N ILE A 11 31.49 -45.59 -1.07
CA ILE A 11 30.86 -44.44 -0.39
C ILE A 11 31.68 -43.17 -0.61
N ALA A 12 33.02 -43.23 -0.48
CA ALA A 12 33.88 -42.08 -0.75
C ALA A 12 33.81 -41.65 -2.24
N GLY A 13 33.80 -42.62 -3.16
CA GLY A 13 33.60 -42.36 -4.59
C GLY A 13 32.22 -41.76 -4.89
N ALA A 14 31.15 -42.29 -4.31
CA ALA A 14 29.79 -41.79 -4.52
C ALA A 14 29.58 -40.38 -3.96
N ILE A 15 30.18 -40.03 -2.81
CA ILE A 15 30.07 -38.69 -2.21
C ILE A 15 30.85 -37.66 -3.04
N VAL A 16 32.07 -38.00 -3.49
CA VAL A 16 32.88 -37.11 -4.33
C VAL A 16 32.24 -36.94 -5.72
N ILE A 17 31.73 -38.01 -6.33
CA ILE A 17 31.06 -37.97 -7.63
C ILE A 17 29.70 -37.26 -7.53
N ALA A 18 28.91 -37.47 -6.47
CA ALA A 18 27.65 -36.74 -6.29
C ALA A 18 27.89 -35.25 -6.01
N GLY A 19 28.89 -34.92 -5.19
CA GLY A 19 29.27 -33.52 -4.92
C GLY A 19 29.79 -32.80 -6.16
N THR A 20 30.64 -33.47 -6.96
CA THR A 20 31.15 -32.91 -8.23
C THR A 20 30.12 -32.92 -9.36
N ALA A 21 29.24 -33.92 -9.45
CA ALA A 21 28.17 -33.96 -10.45
C ALA A 21 27.11 -32.88 -10.18
N ILE A 22 26.78 -32.62 -8.91
CA ILE A 22 25.93 -31.47 -8.54
C ILE A 22 26.64 -30.16 -8.92
N TRP A 23 27.95 -30.03 -8.66
CA TRP A 23 28.72 -28.86 -9.08
C TRP A 23 28.84 -28.71 -10.60
N CYS A 24 28.99 -29.81 -11.35
CA CYS A 24 29.08 -29.83 -12.82
C CYS A 24 27.73 -29.57 -13.49
N ILE A 25 26.63 -30.12 -12.98
CA ILE A 25 25.26 -29.81 -13.45
C ILE A 25 24.93 -28.35 -13.11
N TRP A 26 25.33 -27.89 -11.93
CA TRP A 26 25.18 -26.49 -11.52
C TRP A 26 26.08 -25.55 -12.35
N SER A 27 27.27 -26.00 -12.77
CA SER A 27 28.19 -25.28 -13.68
C SER A 27 27.69 -25.29 -15.14
N LEU A 28 26.98 -26.34 -15.58
CA LEU A 28 26.36 -26.44 -16.90
C LEU A 28 25.05 -25.62 -16.98
N LEU A 29 24.27 -25.56 -15.89
CA LEU A 29 23.12 -24.63 -15.76
C LEU A 29 23.56 -23.17 -15.64
N LYS A 30 24.79 -22.92 -15.19
CA LYS A 30 25.43 -21.60 -15.11
C LYS A 30 25.70 -20.96 -16.47
N GLU A 31 25.71 -21.74 -17.54
CA GLU A 31 25.97 -21.29 -18.91
C GLU A 31 24.70 -20.87 -19.66
N ASP A 32 23.52 -20.97 -19.05
CA ASP A 32 22.32 -20.38 -19.63
C ASP A 32 22.18 -18.90 -19.20
N PRO A 33 22.57 -17.92 -20.04
CA PRO A 33 22.44 -16.51 -19.74
C PRO A 33 20.98 -16.11 -19.48
N GLU A 34 20.00 -16.87 -19.99
CA GLU A 34 18.58 -16.61 -19.76
C GLU A 34 18.18 -16.87 -18.31
N THR A 35 18.64 -17.98 -17.73
CA THR A 35 18.41 -18.33 -16.33
C THR A 35 19.07 -17.31 -15.38
N LYS A 36 20.32 -16.91 -15.62
CA LYS A 36 20.98 -15.84 -14.83
C LYS A 36 20.24 -14.51 -14.93
N ARG A 37 19.78 -14.14 -16.12
CA ARG A 37 19.01 -12.91 -16.35
C ARG A 37 17.68 -12.94 -15.60
N LYS A 38 16.99 -14.09 -15.60
CA LYS A 38 15.72 -14.27 -14.88
C LYS A 38 15.91 -14.16 -13.37
N LEU A 39 16.93 -14.82 -12.81
CA LEU A 39 17.25 -14.75 -11.38
C LEU A 39 17.63 -13.31 -10.96
N ARG A 40 18.47 -12.62 -11.74
CA ARG A 40 18.82 -11.23 -11.47
C ARG A 40 17.59 -10.31 -11.48
N LYS A 41 16.67 -10.52 -12.43
CA LYS A 41 15.40 -9.77 -12.48
C LYS A 41 14.56 -10.01 -11.23
N GLU A 42 14.38 -11.27 -10.83
CA GLU A 42 13.64 -11.64 -9.62
C GLU A 42 14.22 -10.99 -8.37
N LEU A 43 15.56 -11.03 -8.20
CA LEU A 43 16.24 -10.42 -7.07
C LEU A 43 16.08 -8.89 -7.05
N ASN A 44 16.16 -8.24 -8.21
CA ASN A 44 15.92 -6.79 -8.31
C ASN A 44 14.47 -6.43 -7.96
N GLU A 45 13.48 -7.23 -8.38
CA GLU A 45 12.09 -7.04 -7.98
C GLU A 45 11.89 -7.20 -6.46
N ILE A 46 12.61 -8.12 -5.81
CA ILE A 46 12.62 -8.26 -4.35
C ILE A 46 13.17 -6.99 -3.69
N VAL A 47 14.28 -6.45 -4.21
CA VAL A 47 14.90 -5.22 -3.70
C VAL A 47 13.96 -4.02 -3.86
N GLU A 48 13.33 -3.87 -5.02
CA GLU A 48 12.36 -2.81 -5.30
C GLU A 48 11.14 -2.90 -4.38
N LYS A 49 10.56 -4.09 -4.21
CA LYS A 49 9.45 -4.34 -3.27
C LYS A 49 9.84 -4.06 -1.82
N ALA A 50 11.03 -4.48 -1.40
CA ALA A 50 11.53 -4.22 -0.05
C ALA A 50 11.73 -2.72 0.22
N SER A 51 12.22 -1.97 -0.78
CA SER A 51 12.35 -0.51 -0.72
C SER A 51 10.97 0.17 -0.65
N ALA A 52 10.03 -0.20 -1.52
CA ALA A 52 8.68 0.33 -1.50
C ALA A 52 7.99 0.07 -0.15
N LEU A 53 8.10 -1.15 0.37
CA LEU A 53 7.54 -1.52 1.68
C LEU A 53 8.12 -0.69 2.83
N ALA A 54 9.41 -0.34 2.79
CA ALA A 54 10.02 0.54 3.78
C ALA A 54 9.36 1.93 3.77
N VAL A 55 9.18 2.48 2.57
CA VAL A 55 8.52 3.79 2.37
C VAL A 55 7.06 3.73 2.81
N ASP A 56 6.31 2.71 2.41
CA ASP A 56 4.89 2.53 2.76
C ASP A 56 4.68 2.33 4.26
N THR A 57 5.57 1.59 4.93
CA THR A 57 5.53 1.42 6.39
C THR A 57 5.72 2.77 7.09
N PHE A 58 6.67 3.58 6.61
CA PHE A 58 6.90 4.92 7.15
C PHE A 58 5.71 5.85 6.91
N ILE A 59 5.15 5.86 5.69
CA ILE A 59 3.95 6.62 5.34
C ILE A 59 2.79 6.23 6.26
N THR A 60 2.49 4.94 6.38
CA THR A 60 1.40 4.43 7.22
C THR A 60 1.55 4.92 8.66
N THR A 61 2.77 4.85 9.20
CA THR A 61 3.08 5.32 10.55
C THR A 61 2.81 6.82 10.67
N LYS A 62 3.31 7.64 9.74
CA LYS A 62 3.18 9.11 9.79
C LYS A 62 1.78 9.61 9.47
N SER A 63 1.04 8.93 8.59
CA SER A 63 -0.38 9.20 8.35
C SER A 63 -1.21 8.92 9.59
N ASN A 64 -0.98 7.78 10.26
CA ASN A 64 -1.68 7.46 11.51
C ASN A 64 -1.32 8.44 12.63
N GLU A 65 -0.06 8.84 12.76
CA GLU A 65 0.35 9.89 13.72
C GLU A 65 -0.37 11.21 13.43
N PHE A 66 -0.50 11.62 12.16
CA PHE A 66 -1.20 12.85 11.79
C PHE A 66 -2.71 12.76 12.09
N ILE A 67 -3.36 11.67 11.69
CA ILE A 67 -4.81 11.47 11.87
C ILE A 67 -5.19 11.40 13.35
N ASN A 68 -4.35 10.77 14.17
CA ASN A 68 -4.60 10.64 15.60
C ASN A 68 -4.15 11.86 16.40
N ASP A 69 -3.37 12.77 15.82
CA ASP A 69 -3.07 14.07 16.40
C ASP A 69 -4.24 15.02 16.19
N LYS A 70 -5.09 15.09 17.22
CA LYS A 70 -6.29 15.94 17.22
C LYS A 70 -5.99 17.40 16.85
N SER A 71 -4.88 17.95 17.35
CA SER A 71 -4.53 19.36 17.11
C SER A 71 -4.21 19.64 15.64
N LEU A 72 -3.62 18.67 14.95
CA LEU A 72 -3.28 18.80 13.53
C LEU A 72 -4.48 18.48 12.64
N PHE A 73 -5.16 17.37 12.94
CA PHE A 73 -6.27 16.87 12.14
C PHE A 73 -7.49 17.82 12.20
N GLU A 74 -7.79 18.40 13.37
CA GLU A 74 -8.93 19.33 13.51
C GLU A 74 -8.75 20.61 12.69
N VAL A 75 -7.52 21.12 12.55
CA VAL A 75 -7.23 22.29 11.71
C VAL A 75 -7.61 22.03 10.24
N MET A 76 -7.43 20.80 9.75
CA MET A 76 -7.76 20.43 8.38
C MET A 76 -9.29 20.41 8.12
N ILE A 77 -10.09 20.11 9.14
CA ILE A 77 -11.56 20.02 9.03
C ILE A 77 -12.28 21.22 9.64
N LEU A 78 -11.55 22.20 10.17
CA LEU A 78 -12.12 23.32 10.88
C LEU A 78 -13.04 24.14 9.96
N GLY A 79 -14.28 24.38 10.41
CA GLY A 79 -15.26 25.15 9.64
C GLY A 79 -15.85 24.41 8.43
N VAL A 80 -15.52 23.14 8.23
CA VAL A 80 -16.11 22.30 7.19
C VAL A 80 -17.42 21.71 7.67
N SER A 81 -18.50 21.97 6.94
CA SER A 81 -19.83 21.44 7.22
C SER A 81 -20.59 21.13 5.93
N VAL A 82 -21.32 20.02 5.93
CA VAL A 82 -22.28 19.70 4.88
C VAL A 82 -23.67 20.11 5.35
N PHE A 83 -24.32 20.98 4.59
CA PHE A 83 -25.72 21.34 4.83
C PHE A 83 -26.60 20.43 3.99
N ILE A 84 -27.51 19.72 4.66
CA ILE A 84 -28.53 18.88 4.03
C ILE A 84 -29.86 19.55 4.30
N TYR A 85 -30.69 19.66 3.27
CA TYR A 85 -32.07 20.14 3.33
C TYR A 85 -33.04 19.06 2.85
N GLU A 86 -34.31 19.14 3.27
CA GLU A 86 -35.34 18.19 2.80
C GLU A 86 -35.49 18.18 1.27
N ASN A 87 -35.29 19.33 0.61
CA ASN A 87 -35.36 19.42 -0.85
C ASN A 87 -34.23 18.65 -1.55
N ASP A 88 -33.06 18.52 -0.91
CA ASP A 88 -31.95 17.70 -1.43
C ASP A 88 -32.37 16.22 -1.47
N ILE A 89 -33.09 15.75 -0.43
CA ILE A 89 -33.61 14.38 -0.37
C ILE A 89 -34.55 14.11 -1.55
N ARG A 90 -35.48 15.02 -1.83
CA ARG A 90 -36.42 14.86 -2.95
C ARG A 90 -35.71 14.81 -4.29
N THR A 91 -34.78 15.74 -4.50
CA THR A 91 -33.99 15.83 -5.74
C THR A 91 -33.18 14.55 -5.96
N GLU A 92 -32.51 14.06 -4.92
CA GLU A 92 -31.71 12.85 -5.04
C GLU A 92 -32.54 11.56 -5.11
N LYS A 93 -33.73 11.51 -4.51
CA LYS A 93 -34.70 10.42 -4.76
C LYS A 93 -35.08 10.36 -6.24
N ASP A 94 -35.39 11.49 -6.85
CA ASP A 94 -35.73 11.54 -8.28
C ASP A 94 -34.54 11.14 -9.17
N ASN A 95 -33.31 11.58 -8.83
CA ASN A 95 -32.10 11.16 -9.52
C ASN A 95 -31.88 9.63 -9.45
N LEU A 96 -32.03 9.03 -8.26
CA LEU A 96 -31.84 7.59 -8.07
C LEU A 96 -32.86 6.73 -8.83
N LYS A 97 -34.10 7.23 -9.01
CA LYS A 97 -35.16 6.51 -9.72
C LYS A 97 -34.92 6.39 -11.23
N ARG A 98 -34.29 7.38 -11.86
CA ARG A 98 -34.16 7.49 -13.33
C ARG A 98 -33.55 6.26 -14.01
N ASN A 99 -32.71 5.51 -13.31
CA ASN A 99 -32.01 4.35 -13.86
C ASN A 99 -32.39 3.02 -13.18
N ARG A 100 -33.57 2.94 -12.54
CA ARG A 100 -34.01 1.77 -11.78
C ARG A 100 -35.29 1.16 -12.36
N SER A 101 -35.50 -0.14 -12.12
CA SER A 101 -36.75 -0.83 -12.48
C SER A 101 -37.94 -0.26 -11.71
N ASN A 102 -39.16 -0.41 -12.24
CA ASN A 102 -40.38 0.09 -11.59
C ASN A 102 -40.53 -0.42 -10.14
N THR A 103 -40.17 -1.68 -9.88
CA THR A 103 -40.16 -2.25 -8.52
C THR A 103 -39.21 -1.50 -7.59
N ASN A 104 -37.99 -1.22 -8.05
CA ASN A 104 -36.98 -0.50 -7.26
C ASN A 104 -37.35 0.99 -7.10
N GLN A 105 -37.96 1.61 -8.11
CA GLN A 105 -38.48 2.97 -8.01
C GLN A 105 -39.55 3.07 -6.93
N ALA A 106 -40.50 2.13 -6.91
CA ALA A 106 -41.55 2.08 -5.88
C ALA A 106 -41.00 1.88 -4.46
N MET A 107 -39.90 1.13 -4.30
CA MET A 107 -39.21 1.00 -3.01
C MET A 107 -38.56 2.31 -2.55
N ILE A 108 -37.96 3.07 -3.48
CA ILE A 108 -37.38 4.39 -3.19
C ILE A 108 -38.47 5.41 -2.85
N ASP A 109 -39.60 5.42 -3.56
CA ASP A 109 -40.69 6.36 -3.30
C ASP A 109 -41.32 6.16 -1.92
N ARG A 110 -41.33 4.93 -1.39
CA ARG A 110 -41.83 4.60 -0.05
C ARG A 110 -40.93 5.10 1.08
N VAL A 111 -39.69 5.50 0.80
CA VAL A 111 -38.81 6.08 1.83
C VAL A 111 -39.32 7.47 2.18
N GLU A 112 -39.71 7.69 3.44
CA GLU A 112 -40.16 8.99 3.92
C GLU A 112 -39.04 10.03 3.89
N ASP A 113 -39.30 11.20 3.32
CA ASP A 113 -38.30 12.27 3.15
C ASP A 113 -37.71 12.71 4.50
N THR A 114 -38.53 12.79 5.56
CA THR A 114 -38.12 13.19 6.91
C THR A 114 -37.22 12.14 7.58
N VAL A 115 -37.51 10.85 7.36
CA VAL A 115 -36.67 9.75 7.87
C VAL A 115 -35.31 9.76 7.18
N ALA A 116 -35.29 9.90 5.85
CA ALA A 116 -34.06 9.99 5.09
C ALA A 116 -33.25 11.24 5.45
N TYR A 117 -33.90 12.40 5.59
CA TYR A 117 -33.27 13.64 6.05
C TYR A 117 -32.57 13.46 7.40
N ASN A 118 -33.29 12.99 8.43
CA ASN A 118 -32.73 12.83 9.78
C ASN A 118 -31.54 11.86 9.80
N LYS A 119 -31.64 10.74 9.06
CA LYS A 119 -30.56 9.75 8.96
C LYS A 119 -29.35 10.28 8.17
N ALA A 120 -29.57 11.07 7.13
CA ALA A 120 -28.50 11.69 6.36
C ALA A 120 -27.78 12.77 7.18
N TYR A 121 -28.55 13.62 7.87
CA TYR A 121 -28.00 14.64 8.77
C TYR A 121 -27.14 14.03 9.87
N ALA A 122 -27.61 12.95 10.51
CA ALA A 122 -26.86 12.25 11.54
C ALA A 122 -25.52 11.65 11.06
N LYS A 123 -25.38 11.33 9.77
CA LYS A 123 -24.16 10.77 9.17
C LYS A 123 -23.19 11.80 8.61
N ALA A 124 -23.59 13.08 8.53
CA ALA A 124 -22.82 14.11 7.84
C ALA A 124 -21.41 14.29 8.41
N ASN A 125 -21.30 14.43 9.74
CA ASN A 125 -20.00 14.62 10.40
C ASN A 125 -19.09 13.40 10.25
N ASP A 126 -19.62 12.19 10.41
CA ASP A 126 -18.84 10.95 10.27
C ASP A 126 -18.30 10.80 8.84
N ALA A 127 -19.09 11.15 7.83
CA ALA A 127 -18.67 11.13 6.43
C ALA A 127 -17.58 12.18 6.13
N ILE A 128 -17.68 13.40 6.69
CA ILE A 128 -16.64 14.42 6.59
C ILE A 128 -15.34 13.90 7.22
N VAL A 129 -15.40 13.37 8.45
CA VAL A 129 -14.24 12.83 9.16
C VAL A 129 -13.61 11.67 8.39
N LYS A 130 -14.43 10.74 7.87
CA LYS A 130 -13.94 9.63 7.05
C LYS A 130 -13.23 10.16 5.80
N LYS A 131 -13.84 11.11 5.07
CA LYS A 131 -13.25 11.63 3.84
C LYS A 131 -11.97 12.43 4.09
N ALA A 132 -11.95 13.19 5.18
CA ALA A 132 -10.78 13.89 5.67
C ALA A 132 -9.59 12.94 5.92
N LYS A 133 -9.82 11.78 6.55
CA LYS A 133 -8.78 10.76 6.77
C LYS A 133 -8.21 10.22 5.45
N GLU A 134 -9.09 9.88 4.50
CA GLU A 134 -8.68 9.39 3.17
C GLU A 134 -7.78 10.43 2.45
N ILE A 135 -8.20 11.70 2.46
CA ILE A 135 -7.44 12.81 1.85
C ILE A 135 -6.09 13.01 2.55
N ALA A 136 -6.05 12.97 3.88
CA ALA A 136 -4.81 13.12 4.63
C ALA A 136 -3.81 11.98 4.33
N GLU A 137 -4.30 10.73 4.29
CA GLU A 137 -3.48 9.56 3.93
C GLU A 137 -2.89 9.70 2.52
N GLU A 138 -3.71 10.11 1.56
CA GLU A 138 -3.29 10.32 0.17
C GLU A 138 -2.23 11.42 0.06
N LEU A 139 -2.47 12.59 0.65
CA LEU A 139 -1.55 13.73 0.58
C LEU A 139 -0.22 13.44 1.27
N ILE A 140 -0.23 12.80 2.45
CA ILE A 140 1.00 12.40 3.14
C ILE A 140 1.78 11.39 2.28
N SER A 141 1.09 10.41 1.70
CA SER A 141 1.68 9.41 0.83
C SER A 141 2.38 10.03 -0.37
N ILE A 142 1.68 10.91 -1.10
CA ILE A 142 2.23 11.62 -2.27
C ILE A 142 3.48 12.42 -1.87
N LYS A 143 3.37 13.27 -0.84
CA LYS A 143 4.45 14.18 -0.44
C LYS A 143 5.69 13.46 0.09
N ILE A 144 5.52 12.34 0.79
CA ILE A 144 6.65 11.52 1.23
C ILE A 144 7.28 10.80 0.03
N ARG A 145 6.49 10.14 -0.81
CA ARG A 145 6.98 9.38 -1.99
C ARG A 145 7.76 10.28 -2.95
N GLU A 146 7.26 11.47 -3.25
CA GLU A 146 7.95 12.45 -4.10
C GLU A 146 9.37 12.77 -3.60
N LYS A 147 9.57 12.79 -2.28
CA LYS A 147 10.87 13.10 -1.67
C LYS A 147 11.81 11.89 -1.60
N VAL A 148 11.29 10.69 -1.36
CA VAL A 148 12.14 9.55 -0.93
C VAL A 148 12.19 8.38 -1.89
N SER A 149 11.23 8.19 -2.81
CA SER A 149 11.09 6.95 -3.59
C SER A 149 12.36 6.59 -4.36
N TRP A 150 12.85 7.50 -5.20
CA TRP A 150 14.06 7.25 -6.01
C TRP A 150 15.32 7.05 -5.16
N GLN A 151 15.50 7.85 -4.10
CA GLN A 151 16.68 7.76 -3.25
C GLN A 151 16.69 6.49 -2.40
N SER A 152 15.51 6.03 -1.96
CA SER A 152 15.35 4.80 -1.18
C SER A 152 15.62 3.59 -2.05
N GLU A 153 15.09 3.56 -3.28
CA GLU A 153 15.35 2.48 -4.23
C GLU A 153 16.82 2.40 -4.62
N LYS A 154 17.46 3.54 -4.90
CA LYS A 154 18.89 3.61 -5.20
C LYS A 154 19.74 3.07 -4.05
N ALA A 155 19.40 3.42 -2.81
CA ALA A 155 20.12 2.95 -1.63
C ALA A 155 19.90 1.47 -1.37
N ALA A 156 18.67 0.96 -1.57
CA ALA A 156 18.37 -0.45 -1.49
C ALA A 156 19.19 -1.25 -2.50
N LYS A 157 19.17 -0.85 -3.78
CA LYS A 157 19.97 -1.47 -4.85
C LYS A 157 21.47 -1.45 -4.53
N SER A 158 22.01 -0.30 -4.12
CA SER A 158 23.42 -0.18 -3.76
C SER A 158 23.83 -1.04 -2.57
N ALA A 159 22.96 -1.21 -1.57
CA ALA A 159 23.26 -2.02 -0.38
C ALA A 159 23.22 -3.54 -0.66
N THR A 160 22.54 -3.96 -1.74
CA THR A 160 22.36 -5.36 -2.08
C THR A 160 23.12 -5.80 -3.34
N ASP A 161 23.76 -4.89 -4.06
CA ASP A 161 24.38 -5.17 -5.37
C ASP A 161 25.37 -6.34 -5.31
N ASP A 162 26.29 -6.31 -4.34
CA ASP A 162 27.25 -7.40 -4.12
C ASP A 162 26.60 -8.74 -3.78
N ALA A 163 25.52 -8.71 -2.98
CA ALA A 163 24.82 -9.92 -2.55
C ALA A 163 24.01 -10.53 -3.71
N VAL A 164 23.37 -9.69 -4.53
CA VAL A 164 22.69 -10.09 -5.76
C VAL A 164 23.70 -10.67 -6.75
N TYR A 165 24.84 -10.00 -6.96
CA TYR A 165 25.90 -10.46 -7.85
C TYR A 165 26.42 -11.84 -7.42
N LYS A 166 26.75 -12.01 -6.14
CA LYS A 166 27.22 -13.30 -5.60
C LYS A 166 26.16 -14.38 -5.78
N LEU A 167 24.90 -14.12 -5.51
CA LEU A 167 23.84 -15.12 -5.66
C LEU A 167 23.65 -15.53 -7.14
N VAL A 168 23.76 -14.61 -8.08
CA VAL A 168 23.63 -14.87 -9.52
C VAL A 168 24.85 -15.61 -10.09
N GLU A 169 26.07 -15.21 -9.69
CA GLU A 169 27.31 -15.76 -10.25
C GLU A 169 27.88 -16.95 -9.48
N GLN A 170 27.59 -17.08 -8.20
CA GLN A 170 28.15 -18.10 -7.31
C GLN A 170 27.10 -19.04 -6.74
N GLY A 171 25.81 -18.73 -6.93
CA GLY A 171 24.71 -19.53 -6.42
C GLY A 171 24.69 -19.59 -4.90
N SER A 172 23.69 -20.29 -4.38
CA SER A 172 23.63 -20.61 -2.98
C SER A 172 22.89 -21.92 -2.79
N SER A 173 23.42 -22.81 -1.96
CA SER A 173 22.71 -24.00 -1.48
C SER A 173 21.51 -23.63 -0.58
N VAL A 174 21.43 -22.37 -0.14
CA VAL A 174 20.37 -21.78 0.68
C VAL A 174 19.82 -20.51 0.03
N GLU A 175 19.40 -20.61 -1.24
CA GLU A 175 18.88 -19.50 -2.05
C GLU A 175 17.77 -18.71 -1.34
N LYS A 176 16.84 -19.41 -0.66
CA LYS A 176 15.75 -18.76 0.10
C LYS A 176 16.29 -17.84 1.20
N THR A 177 17.26 -18.30 1.98
CA THR A 177 17.89 -17.51 3.04
C THR A 177 18.64 -16.30 2.48
N ALA A 178 19.32 -16.47 1.34
CA ALA A 178 20.00 -15.37 0.67
C ALA A 178 19.00 -14.31 0.14
N LYS A 179 17.86 -14.74 -0.44
CA LYS A 179 16.77 -13.86 -0.86
C LYS A 179 16.18 -13.07 0.32
N ASP A 180 15.97 -13.72 1.47
CA ASP A 180 15.48 -13.08 2.69
C ASP A 180 16.47 -12.03 3.22
N GLU A 181 17.77 -12.32 3.19
CA GLU A 181 18.81 -11.40 3.63
C GLU A 181 18.95 -10.18 2.72
N ILE A 182 18.88 -10.39 1.38
CA ILE A 182 18.83 -9.31 0.39
C ILE A 182 17.63 -8.38 0.67
N SER A 183 16.44 -8.96 0.85
CA SER A 183 15.22 -8.19 1.18
C SER A 183 15.38 -7.38 2.47
N LYS A 184 15.93 -8.00 3.53
CA LYS A 184 16.17 -7.34 4.83
C LYS A 184 17.16 -6.18 4.72
N ASN A 185 18.25 -6.36 3.96
CA ASN A 185 19.27 -5.34 3.77
C ASN A 185 18.77 -4.19 2.90
N ALA A 186 18.05 -4.50 1.82
CA ALA A 186 17.35 -3.51 0.99
C ALA A 186 16.39 -2.65 1.83
N LYS A 187 15.53 -3.29 2.62
CA LYS A 187 14.57 -2.61 3.51
C LYS A 187 15.28 -1.69 4.50
N LYS A 188 16.30 -2.19 5.22
CA LYS A 188 17.06 -1.38 6.19
C LYS A 188 17.74 -0.17 5.55
N ALA A 189 18.31 -0.34 4.36
CA ALA A 189 18.95 0.75 3.64
C ALA A 189 17.94 1.82 3.23
N ALA A 190 16.78 1.42 2.69
CA ALA A 190 15.68 2.31 2.37
C ALA A 190 15.16 3.05 3.62
N GLU A 191 14.90 2.34 4.73
CA GLU A 191 14.46 2.95 6.00
C GLU A 191 15.43 4.02 6.52
N LYS A 192 16.74 3.75 6.43
CA LYS A 192 17.78 4.71 6.84
C LYS A 192 17.73 5.98 5.98
N VAL A 193 17.50 5.84 4.68
CA VAL A 193 17.37 6.98 3.76
C VAL A 193 16.10 7.77 4.02
N VAL A 194 14.96 7.09 4.19
CA VAL A 194 13.69 7.74 4.52
C VAL A 194 13.82 8.59 5.78
N LYS A 195 14.36 8.03 6.88
CA LYS A 195 14.58 8.74 8.15
C LYS A 195 15.56 9.92 8.03
N ARG A 196 16.54 9.82 7.13
CA ARG A 196 17.50 10.90 6.89
C ARG A 196 16.90 12.04 6.08
N ILE A 197 16.10 11.75 5.07
CA ILE A 197 15.49 12.76 4.19
C ILE A 197 14.30 13.43 4.88
N ILE A 198 13.43 12.62 5.50
CA ILE A 198 12.25 13.10 6.22
C ILE A 198 12.66 13.38 7.67
N SER A 199 13.41 14.47 7.86
CA SER A 199 13.69 15.04 9.18
C SER A 199 12.42 15.63 9.80
N ASP A 200 12.48 15.96 11.10
CA ASP A 200 11.36 16.59 11.80
C ASP A 200 10.92 17.90 11.14
N THR A 201 11.86 18.70 10.62
CA THR A 201 11.56 19.94 9.88
C THR A 201 10.79 19.65 8.60
N VAL A 202 11.24 18.66 7.81
CA VAL A 202 10.56 18.27 6.56
C VAL A 202 9.17 17.71 6.86
N LEU A 203 9.06 16.89 7.91
CA LEU A 203 7.79 16.35 8.35
C LEU A 203 6.83 17.46 8.80
N SER A 204 7.32 18.46 9.54
CA SER A 204 6.52 19.63 9.92
C SER A 204 6.00 20.38 8.69
N THR A 205 6.83 20.60 7.68
CA THR A 205 6.39 21.23 6.42
C THR A 205 5.33 20.40 5.69
N ILE A 206 5.50 19.08 5.65
CA ILE A 206 4.51 18.16 5.07
C ILE A 206 3.19 18.26 5.83
N LYS A 207 3.22 18.23 7.17
CA LYS A 207 2.02 18.35 8.01
C LYS A 207 1.26 19.65 7.75
N SER A 208 1.94 20.78 7.70
CA SER A 208 1.32 22.08 7.39
C SER A 208 0.71 22.13 5.98
N ALA A 209 1.39 21.52 5.00
CA ALA A 209 0.85 21.41 3.64
C ALA A 209 -0.40 20.52 3.60
N VAL A 210 -0.40 19.39 4.31
CA VAL A 210 -1.57 18.48 4.41
C VAL A 210 -2.76 19.18 5.05
N GLN A 211 -2.55 20.01 6.08
CA GLN A 211 -3.64 20.80 6.68
C GLN A 211 -4.27 21.76 5.66
N THR A 212 -3.44 22.48 4.91
CA THR A 212 -3.90 23.52 3.97
C THR A 212 -4.52 22.92 2.71
N GLU A 213 -3.81 22.00 2.06
CA GLU A 213 -4.27 21.34 0.83
C GLU A 213 -5.41 20.37 1.12
N GLY A 214 -5.38 19.69 2.27
CA GLY A 214 -6.44 18.78 2.71
C GLY A 214 -7.75 19.50 2.98
N TYR A 215 -7.72 20.68 3.59
CA TYR A 215 -8.89 21.54 3.75
C TYR A 215 -9.52 21.91 2.39
N ILE A 216 -8.70 22.39 1.44
CA ILE A 216 -9.16 22.77 0.10
C ILE A 216 -9.76 21.55 -0.63
N ALA A 217 -9.06 20.42 -0.60
CA ALA A 217 -9.53 19.19 -1.23
C ALA A 217 -10.85 18.69 -0.63
N LEU A 218 -11.01 18.79 0.70
CA LEU A 218 -12.22 18.42 1.40
C LEU A 218 -13.40 19.35 1.04
N GLN A 219 -13.16 20.66 0.95
CA GLN A 219 -14.17 21.62 0.50
C GLN A 219 -14.69 21.31 -0.91
N CYS A 220 -13.79 20.99 -1.84
CA CYS A 220 -14.14 20.58 -3.21
C CYS A 220 -14.93 19.27 -3.27
N LYS A 221 -15.04 18.52 -2.17
CA LYS A 221 -15.72 17.22 -2.08
C LYS A 221 -17.03 17.27 -1.30
N LEU A 222 -17.46 18.43 -0.79
CA LEU A 222 -18.65 18.51 0.07
C LEU A 222 -19.95 18.12 -0.64
N ASP A 223 -20.13 18.50 -1.90
CA ASP A 223 -21.31 18.09 -2.66
C ASP A 223 -21.31 16.59 -2.98
N ASP A 224 -20.14 16.03 -3.35
CA ASP A 224 -19.99 14.58 -3.54
C ASP A 224 -20.33 13.82 -2.25
N ILE A 225 -19.83 14.29 -1.10
CA ILE A 225 -20.14 13.72 0.23
C ILE A 225 -21.64 13.81 0.52
N LYS A 226 -22.26 14.97 0.29
CA LYS A 226 -23.70 15.21 0.50
C LYS A 226 -24.54 14.22 -0.30
N ILE A 227 -24.29 14.13 -1.60
CA ILE A 227 -25.01 13.23 -2.52
C ILE A 227 -24.83 11.78 -2.08
N GLN A 228 -23.59 11.37 -1.77
CA GLN A 228 -23.30 10.01 -1.34
C GLN A 228 -24.04 9.63 -0.05
N ILE A 229 -24.04 10.49 0.97
CA ILE A 229 -24.75 10.22 2.23
C ILE A 229 -26.26 10.07 1.96
N ILE A 230 -26.84 10.98 1.18
CA ILE A 230 -28.27 10.97 0.86
C ILE A 230 -28.61 9.68 0.09
N HIS A 231 -27.81 9.33 -0.91
CA HIS A 231 -28.00 8.10 -1.69
C HIS A 231 -27.89 6.85 -0.82
N ASP A 232 -26.83 6.75 -0.02
CA ASP A 232 -26.61 5.62 0.88
C ASP A 232 -27.79 5.45 1.84
N VAL A 233 -28.32 6.54 2.39
CA VAL A 233 -29.49 6.47 3.28
C VAL A 233 -30.74 6.00 2.53
N ILE A 234 -31.09 6.63 1.41
CA ILE A 234 -32.28 6.26 0.62
C ILE A 234 -32.22 4.80 0.20
N LEU A 235 -31.07 4.35 -0.31
CA LEU A 235 -30.90 2.98 -0.78
C LEU A 235 -30.95 1.97 0.37
N ASN A 236 -30.39 2.28 1.54
CA ASN A 236 -30.48 1.40 2.70
C ASN A 236 -31.93 1.28 3.22
N GLU A 237 -32.66 2.40 3.34
CA GLU A 237 -34.06 2.38 3.77
C GLU A 237 -34.99 1.69 2.76
N ALA A 238 -34.67 1.79 1.47
CA ALA A 238 -35.38 1.09 0.40
C ALA A 238 -35.02 -0.41 0.32
N ASN A 239 -34.08 -0.92 1.13
CA ASN A 239 -33.50 -2.27 1.05
C ASN A 239 -32.81 -2.57 -0.29
N LEU A 240 -32.18 -1.55 -0.88
CA LEU A 240 -31.44 -1.60 -2.16
C LEU A 240 -29.93 -1.33 -2.01
N GLY A 241 -29.43 -1.19 -0.78
CA GLY A 241 -28.03 -0.85 -0.47
C GLY A 241 -27.04 -2.01 -0.51
N LYS A 242 -27.22 -2.99 -1.40
CA LYS A 242 -26.28 -4.11 -1.61
C LYS A 242 -25.62 -4.05 -2.98
#